data_AF-A0A9D1TUD4-F1
#
_entry.id   AF-A0A9D1TUD4-F1
#
_cell.length_a   1.000
_cell.length_b   1.000
_cell.length_c   1.000
_cell.angle_alpha   90.00
_cell.angle_beta   90.00
_cell.angle_gamma   90.00
#
_symmetry.space_group_name_H-M   'P 1'
#
loop_
_entity.id
_entity.type
_entity.pdbx_description
1 polymer ?
#
loop_
_entity_poly.entity_id
_entity_poly.type
_entity_poly.pdbx_seq_one_letter_code
_entity_poly.pdbx_strand_id
1 'polypeptide(L)'
;MQQREYDLSLLTHQLKSETTGTHDTVDNLVMSVNPFANEENYGKFLQLQEIFHKIVDSIYLRDDLNHAIPGLASTARHSAVLSDMADLGVHQFPMENLPEPKSEEAIGWLYCAEGSNLGAAFLYKEVNKIDLDNERGARHLAAHSDGRGKHWRNFSAQLNAIDFDIEARKSAVKGANEAFTCYKKLLRTIFELPEPEEQAA
;
A
#
# COMPACT_ATOMS: atom_id res chain seq x y z
N MET A 1 24.60 -2.20 -15.01
CA MET A 1 23.89 -2.60 -13.78
C MET A 1 23.67 -4.10 -13.85
N GLN A 2 24.22 -4.88 -12.91
CA GLN A 2 23.89 -6.31 -12.81
C GLN A 2 22.40 -6.42 -12.50
N GLN A 3 21.67 -7.10 -13.39
CA GLN A 3 20.31 -7.54 -13.14
C GLN A 3 20.41 -8.50 -11.94
N ARG A 4 19.95 -8.08 -10.77
CA ARG A 4 19.91 -8.96 -9.60
C ARG A 4 18.96 -10.11 -9.96
N GLU A 5 19.50 -11.31 -10.14
CA GLU A 5 18.69 -12.51 -10.22
C GLU A 5 17.90 -12.63 -8.92
N TYR A 6 16.58 -12.58 -9.04
CA TYR A 6 15.70 -12.81 -7.91
C TYR A 6 15.63 -14.31 -7.65
N ASP A 7 15.84 -14.72 -6.39
CA ASP A 7 15.52 -16.07 -5.97
C ASP A 7 13.99 -16.23 -5.95
N LEU A 8 13.44 -16.75 -7.04
CA LEU A 8 12.00 -16.96 -7.22
C LEU A 8 11.45 -18.13 -6.40
N SER A 9 12.25 -18.79 -5.56
CA SER A 9 11.71 -19.66 -4.50
C SER A 9 11.06 -18.85 -3.38
N LEU A 10 11.47 -17.59 -3.18
CA LEU A 10 10.91 -16.69 -2.19
C LEU A 10 9.67 -15.97 -2.75
N LEU A 11 8.54 -16.04 -2.05
CA LEU A 11 7.29 -15.41 -2.49
C LEU A 11 7.46 -13.89 -2.70
N THR A 12 8.12 -13.19 -1.77
CA THR A 12 8.34 -11.74 -1.89
C THR A 12 9.16 -11.33 -3.11
N HIS A 13 10.11 -12.16 -3.54
CA HIS A 13 10.88 -11.94 -4.76
C HIS A 13 10.03 -12.15 -6.01
N GLN A 14 9.19 -13.19 -6.02
CA GLN A 14 8.24 -13.42 -7.11
C GLN A 14 7.24 -12.26 -7.21
N LEU A 15 6.61 -11.88 -6.11
CA LEU A 15 5.70 -10.72 -6.03
C LEU A 15 6.37 -9.47 -6.60
N LYS A 16 7.58 -9.14 -6.12
CA LYS A 16 8.32 -7.99 -6.65
C LYS A 16 8.57 -8.07 -8.15
N SER A 17 9.07 -9.22 -8.63
CA SER A 17 9.37 -9.42 -10.05
C SER A 17 8.12 -9.26 -10.93
N GLU A 18 6.98 -9.77 -10.47
CA GLU A 18 5.73 -9.79 -11.24
C GLU A 18 4.89 -8.51 -11.07
N THR A 19 5.19 -7.65 -10.10
CA THR A 19 4.43 -6.41 -9.87
C THR A 19 5.23 -5.12 -10.12
N THR A 20 6.53 -5.18 -10.42
CA THR A 20 7.37 -3.96 -10.58
C THR A 20 6.79 -3.02 -11.63
N GLY A 21 6.38 -3.52 -12.80
CA GLY A 21 5.78 -2.67 -13.84
C GLY A 21 4.50 -1.98 -13.37
N THR A 22 3.61 -2.70 -12.69
CA THR A 22 2.36 -2.13 -12.16
C THR A 22 2.63 -1.10 -11.06
N HIS A 23 3.60 -1.37 -10.17
CA HIS A 23 4.04 -0.46 -9.13
C HIS A 23 4.56 0.87 -9.70
N ASP A 24 5.42 0.84 -10.72
CA ASP A 24 5.97 2.05 -11.34
C ASP A 24 4.85 2.92 -11.95
N THR A 25 3.78 2.31 -12.48
CA THR A 25 2.61 3.07 -12.95
C THR A 25 1.82 3.73 -11.82
N VAL A 26 1.80 3.15 -10.62
CA VAL A 26 1.19 3.75 -9.43
C VAL A 26 1.99 4.97 -8.98
N ASP A 27 3.31 4.83 -8.85
CA ASP A 27 4.19 5.93 -8.43
C ASP A 27 4.07 7.13 -9.38
N ASN A 28 4.14 6.88 -10.69
CA ASN A 28 4.00 7.93 -11.69
C ASN A 28 2.64 8.64 -11.61
N LEU A 29 1.56 7.87 -11.40
CA LEU A 29 0.21 8.43 -11.29
C LEU A 29 0.03 9.26 -10.02
N VAL A 30 0.53 8.77 -8.87
CA VAL A 30 0.54 9.52 -7.60
C VAL A 30 1.31 10.83 -7.76
N MET A 31 2.47 10.81 -8.39
CA MET A 31 3.25 12.05 -8.59
C MET A 31 2.55 13.01 -9.56
N SER A 32 1.85 12.51 -10.58
CA SER A 32 1.16 13.35 -11.56
C SER A 32 0.04 14.23 -10.97
N VAL A 33 -0.58 13.79 -9.86
CA VAL A 33 -1.65 14.56 -9.19
C VAL A 33 -1.13 15.56 -8.16
N ASN A 34 0.19 15.64 -7.96
CA ASN A 34 0.84 16.57 -7.01
C ASN A 34 0.14 16.59 -5.64
N PRO A 35 0.12 15.47 -4.89
CA PRO A 35 -0.63 15.34 -3.64
C PRO A 35 -0.14 16.31 -2.54
N PHE A 36 1.07 16.84 -2.68
CA PHE A 36 1.69 17.78 -1.72
C PHE A 36 1.69 19.23 -2.22
N ALA A 37 0.91 19.57 -3.25
CA ALA A 37 0.83 20.94 -3.75
C ALA A 37 0.16 21.90 -2.75
N ASN A 38 -0.80 21.40 -1.98
CA ASN A 38 -1.56 22.12 -0.96
C ASN A 38 -2.33 21.12 -0.08
N GLU A 39 -2.95 21.62 1.00
CA GLU A 39 -3.75 20.79 1.92
C GLU A 39 -4.98 20.13 1.24
N GLU A 40 -5.58 20.74 0.21
CA GLU A 40 -6.73 20.15 -0.49
C GLU A 40 -6.35 18.88 -1.26
N ASN A 41 -5.27 18.94 -2.05
CA ASN A 41 -4.71 17.78 -2.75
C ASN A 41 -4.24 16.72 -1.77
N TYR A 42 -3.70 17.12 -0.62
CA TYR A 42 -3.30 16.18 0.41
C TYR A 42 -4.51 15.53 1.09
N GLY A 43 -5.60 16.25 1.30
CA GLY A 43 -6.86 15.68 1.77
C GLY A 43 -7.43 14.61 0.83
N LYS A 44 -7.37 14.85 -0.49
CA LYS A 44 -7.69 13.83 -1.52
C LYS A 44 -6.76 12.61 -1.42
N PHE A 45 -5.47 12.85 -1.18
CA PHE A 45 -4.52 11.75 -0.95
C PHE A 45 -4.84 10.96 0.34
N LEU A 46 -5.23 11.61 1.43
CA LEU A 46 -5.66 10.93 2.66
C LEU A 46 -6.93 10.10 2.46
N GLN A 47 -7.89 10.58 1.66
CA GLN A 47 -9.07 9.77 1.29
C GLN A 47 -8.67 8.49 0.55
N LEU A 48 -7.71 8.58 -0.39
CA LEU A 48 -7.16 7.41 -1.08
C LEU A 48 -6.48 6.45 -0.09
N GLN A 49 -5.64 6.95 0.82
CA GLN A 49 -4.98 6.15 1.84
C GLN A 49 -6.00 5.46 2.76
N GLU A 50 -7.05 6.17 3.17
CA GLU A 50 -8.06 5.65 4.09
C GLU A 50 -8.78 4.47 3.47
N ILE A 51 -9.25 4.61 2.23
CA ILE A 51 -9.98 3.54 1.54
C ILE A 51 -9.07 2.33 1.33
N PHE A 52 -7.84 2.53 0.88
CA PHE A 52 -6.92 1.41 0.64
C PHE A 52 -6.57 0.70 1.95
N HIS A 53 -6.26 1.45 3.02
CA HIS A 53 -5.96 0.86 4.32
C HIS A 53 -7.18 0.19 4.97
N LYS A 54 -8.40 0.70 4.74
CA LYS A 54 -9.65 0.06 5.16
C LYS A 54 -9.86 -1.30 4.50
N ILE A 55 -9.58 -1.43 3.20
CA ILE A 55 -9.71 -2.71 2.47
C ILE A 55 -8.84 -3.80 3.09
N VAL A 56 -7.61 -3.43 3.47
CA VAL A 56 -6.63 -4.39 4.00
C VAL A 56 -6.69 -4.55 5.52
N ASP A 57 -7.44 -3.72 6.24
CA ASP A 57 -7.43 -3.68 7.72
C ASP A 57 -7.78 -5.04 8.34
N SER A 58 -8.82 -5.70 7.82
CA SER A 58 -9.22 -7.03 8.29
C SER A 58 -8.15 -8.11 8.04
N ILE A 59 -7.30 -7.93 7.02
CA ILE A 59 -6.20 -8.85 6.72
C ILE A 59 -5.14 -8.77 7.83
N TYR A 60 -4.85 -7.57 8.34
CA TYR A 60 -3.92 -7.39 9.48
C TYR A 60 -4.42 -8.02 10.77
N LEU A 61 -5.74 -8.23 10.90
CA LEU A 61 -6.39 -8.79 12.09
C LEU A 61 -6.63 -10.31 12.01
N ARG A 62 -6.25 -10.96 10.90
CA ARG A 62 -6.41 -12.41 10.72
C ARG A 62 -5.55 -13.20 11.71
N ASP A 63 -6.16 -14.14 12.43
CA ASP A 63 -5.47 -14.96 13.44
C ASP A 63 -4.38 -15.84 12.84
N ASP A 64 -4.64 -16.46 11.68
CA ASP A 64 -3.68 -17.31 10.98
C ASP A 64 -2.43 -16.52 10.56
N LEU A 65 -2.62 -15.30 10.08
CA LEU A 65 -1.52 -14.41 9.70
C LEU A 65 -0.77 -13.85 10.90
N ASN A 66 -1.45 -13.52 12.00
CA ASN A 66 -0.77 -13.07 13.23
C ASN A 66 -0.01 -14.20 13.92
N HIS A 67 -0.43 -15.46 13.74
CA HIS A 67 0.35 -16.61 14.19
C HIS A 67 1.64 -16.78 13.37
N ALA A 68 1.55 -16.65 12.04
CA ALA A 68 2.69 -16.78 11.14
C ALA A 68 3.63 -15.55 11.13
N ILE A 69 3.07 -14.36 11.35
CA ILE A 69 3.76 -13.07 11.32
C ILE A 69 3.50 -12.35 12.67
N PRO A 70 4.23 -12.70 13.74
CA PRO A 70 4.05 -12.06 15.04
C PRO A 70 4.15 -10.53 14.98
N GLY A 71 3.11 -9.86 15.49
CA GLY A 71 3.02 -8.41 15.55
C GLY A 71 2.35 -7.76 14.33
N LEU A 72 1.87 -8.53 13.36
CA LEU A 72 1.22 -8.03 12.15
C LEU A 72 0.11 -7.00 12.45
N ALA A 73 -0.81 -7.30 13.36
CA ALA A 73 -1.91 -6.37 13.67
C ALA A 73 -1.44 -4.97 14.09
N SER A 74 -0.26 -4.85 14.70
CA SER A 74 0.29 -3.57 15.15
C SER A 74 0.88 -2.71 14.03
N THR A 75 1.05 -3.26 12.83
CA THR A 75 1.62 -2.55 11.67
C THR A 75 0.53 -1.97 10.76
N ALA A 76 -0.75 -2.29 11.03
CA ALA A 76 -1.89 -1.71 10.35
C ALA A 76 -1.90 -0.17 10.49
N ARG A 77 -2.23 0.54 9.39
CA ARG A 77 -2.15 2.01 9.32
C ARG A 77 -3.51 2.70 9.21
N HIS A 78 -4.62 1.97 9.17
CA HIS A 78 -5.94 2.58 8.96
C HIS A 78 -6.29 3.60 10.06
N SER A 79 -6.06 3.26 11.33
CA SER A 79 -6.29 4.19 12.46
C SER A 79 -5.42 5.44 12.41
N ALA A 80 -4.17 5.32 11.93
CA ALA A 80 -3.27 6.45 11.75
C ALA A 80 -3.80 7.40 10.65
N VAL A 81 -4.27 6.85 9.52
CA VAL A 81 -4.87 7.67 8.45
C VAL A 81 -6.15 8.37 8.93
N LEU A 82 -7.01 7.70 9.69
CA LEU A 82 -8.20 8.33 10.27
C LEU A 82 -7.85 9.49 11.21
N SER A 83 -6.77 9.35 11.99
CA SER A 83 -6.27 10.43 12.85
C SER A 83 -5.73 11.60 12.04
N ASP A 84 -5.01 11.31 10.94
CA ASP A 84 -4.50 12.32 10.02
C ASP A 84 -5.62 13.08 9.32
N MET A 85 -6.69 12.39 8.91
CA MET A 85 -7.89 13.02 8.37
C MET A 85 -8.59 13.92 9.39
N ALA A 86 -8.68 13.48 10.65
CA ALA A 86 -9.29 14.26 11.72
C ALA A 86 -8.52 15.56 11.99
N ASP A 87 -7.19 15.52 11.99
CA ASP A 87 -6.34 16.72 12.17
C ASP A 87 -6.58 17.81 11.11
N LEU A 88 -6.93 17.39 9.89
CA LEU A 88 -7.13 18.27 8.74
C LEU A 88 -8.60 18.53 8.41
N GLY A 89 -9.53 17.98 9.19
CA GLY A 89 -10.97 18.09 8.92
C GLY A 89 -11.39 17.44 7.59
N VAL A 90 -10.64 16.44 7.11
CA VAL A 90 -10.92 15.73 5.86
C VAL A 90 -11.99 14.67 6.12
N HIS A 91 -13.07 14.70 5.34
CA HIS A 91 -14.11 13.69 5.39
C HIS A 91 -13.80 12.50 4.48
N GLN A 92 -14.33 11.32 4.83
CA GLN A 92 -14.22 10.13 3.98
C GLN A 92 -14.85 10.36 2.61
N PHE A 93 -14.20 9.85 1.57
CA PHE A 93 -14.76 9.86 0.23
C PHE A 93 -15.76 8.70 0.09
N PRO A 94 -16.99 8.94 -0.40
CA PRO A 94 -17.98 7.89 -0.54
C PRO A 94 -17.58 6.91 -1.64
N MET A 95 -17.23 5.68 -1.25
CA MET A 95 -17.01 4.55 -2.17
C MET A 95 -17.87 3.37 -1.77
N GLU A 96 -18.54 2.80 -2.77
CA GLU A 96 -19.31 1.58 -2.64
C GLU A 96 -18.57 0.40 -3.28
N ASN A 97 -18.95 -0.82 -2.91
CA ASN A 97 -18.46 -2.06 -3.52
C ASN A 97 -16.92 -2.18 -3.51
N LEU A 98 -16.31 -1.86 -2.36
CA LEU A 98 -14.88 -2.06 -2.17
C LEU A 98 -14.51 -3.54 -2.27
N PRO A 99 -13.34 -3.88 -2.82
CA PRO A 99 -12.86 -5.26 -2.84
C PRO A 99 -12.80 -5.87 -1.43
N GLU A 100 -13.08 -7.17 -1.36
CA GLU A 100 -12.84 -7.99 -0.17
C GLU A 100 -11.84 -9.09 -0.52
N PRO A 101 -10.53 -8.82 -0.43
CA PRO A 101 -9.50 -9.82 -0.74
C PRO A 101 -9.64 -11.03 0.18
N LYS A 102 -9.70 -12.23 -0.39
CA LYS A 102 -9.89 -13.49 0.34
C LYS A 102 -8.73 -14.44 0.11
N SER A 103 -8.63 -15.43 0.99
CA SER A 103 -7.64 -16.52 0.90
C SER A 103 -6.23 -16.00 0.65
N GLU A 104 -5.54 -16.46 -0.39
CA GLU A 104 -4.17 -16.13 -0.73
C GLU A 104 -4.05 -14.82 -1.52
N GLU A 105 -5.11 -14.33 -2.18
CA GLU A 105 -5.09 -13.00 -2.80
C GLU A 105 -4.82 -11.92 -1.74
N ALA A 106 -5.40 -12.08 -0.54
CA ALA A 106 -5.17 -11.21 0.60
C ALA A 106 -3.68 -11.07 0.98
N ILE A 107 -2.85 -12.08 0.72
CA ILE A 107 -1.39 -12.02 0.95
C ILE A 107 -0.74 -11.01 0.01
N GLY A 108 -1.18 -10.95 -1.25
CA GLY A 108 -0.72 -9.96 -2.22
C GLY A 108 -1.10 -8.54 -1.81
N TRP A 109 -2.33 -8.35 -1.35
CA TRP A 109 -2.80 -7.07 -0.82
C TRP A 109 -2.01 -6.62 0.40
N LEU A 110 -1.75 -7.55 1.34
CA LEU A 110 -0.91 -7.29 2.50
C LEU A 110 0.52 -6.90 2.10
N TYR A 111 1.13 -7.63 1.15
CA TYR A 111 2.45 -7.31 0.61
C TYR A 111 2.51 -5.89 0.03
N CYS A 112 1.50 -5.48 -0.75
CA CYS A 112 1.43 -4.13 -1.30
C CYS A 112 1.30 -3.07 -0.19
N ALA A 113 0.47 -3.32 0.82
CA ALA A 113 0.26 -2.40 1.93
C ALA A 113 1.49 -2.23 2.84
N GLU A 114 2.23 -3.31 3.11
CA GLU A 114 3.49 -3.25 3.85
C GLU A 114 4.61 -2.63 3.01
N GLY A 115 4.67 -2.97 1.72
CA GLY A 115 5.66 -2.46 0.77
C GLY A 115 5.57 -0.94 0.57
N SER A 116 4.36 -0.37 0.56
CA SER A 116 4.19 1.08 0.38
C SER A 116 4.80 1.91 1.52
N ASN A 117 4.95 1.33 2.72
CA ASN A 117 5.62 2.01 3.84
C ASN A 117 7.14 2.16 3.61
N LEU A 118 7.76 1.29 2.82
CA LEU A 118 9.17 1.40 2.44
C LEU A 118 9.40 2.65 1.57
N GLY A 119 8.52 2.87 0.59
CA GLY A 119 8.55 4.03 -0.32
C GLY A 119 8.07 5.34 0.30
N ALA A 120 7.29 5.28 1.37
CA ALA A 120 6.73 6.44 2.06
C ALA A 120 7.77 7.42 2.64
N ALA A 121 9.06 7.08 2.67
CA ALA A 121 10.12 8.01 3.06
C ALA A 121 10.15 9.28 2.20
N PHE A 122 9.93 9.15 0.88
CA PHE A 122 9.84 10.28 -0.02
C PHE A 122 8.58 11.11 0.27
N LEU A 123 7.43 10.46 0.40
CA LEU A 123 6.15 11.11 0.71
C LEU A 123 6.19 11.88 2.03
N TYR A 124 6.80 11.30 3.07
CA TYR A 124 6.99 11.95 4.35
C TYR A 124 7.87 13.21 4.24
N LYS A 125 8.89 13.19 3.38
CA LYS A 125 9.71 14.38 3.13
C LYS A 125 8.92 15.48 2.42
N GLU A 126 8.06 15.12 1.47
CA GLU A 126 7.26 16.09 0.72
C GLU A 126 6.14 16.70 1.57
N VAL A 127 5.48 15.90 2.41
CA VAL A 127 4.41 16.41 3.30
C VAL A 127 4.95 17.39 4.35
N ASN A 128 6.18 17.20 4.82
CA ASN A 128 6.84 18.15 5.72
C ASN A 128 7.03 19.55 5.10
N LYS A 129 6.98 19.69 3.77
CA LYS A 129 7.08 21.00 3.09
C LYS A 129 5.77 21.79 3.15
N ILE A 130 4.67 21.15 3.51
CA ILE A 130 3.37 21.79 3.75
C ILE A 130 3.02 21.79 5.25
N ASP A 131 4.05 21.79 6.11
CA ASP A 131 3.94 21.90 7.58
C ASP A 131 3.11 20.80 8.27
N LEU A 132 3.12 19.59 7.70
CA LEU A 132 2.52 18.38 8.28
C LEU A 132 3.60 17.35 8.62
N ASP A 133 3.39 16.56 9.67
CA ASP A 133 4.35 15.57 10.16
C ASP A 133 3.67 14.42 10.92
N ASN A 134 4.46 13.58 11.60
CA ASN A 134 3.95 12.46 12.38
C ASN A 134 3.17 12.87 13.64
N GLU A 135 3.16 14.14 14.04
CA GLU A 135 2.36 14.63 15.15
C GLU A 135 1.06 15.28 14.67
N ARG A 136 1.02 15.72 13.41
CA ARG A 136 -0.16 16.30 12.77
C ARG A 136 -0.26 15.98 11.28
N GLY A 137 -1.30 15.24 10.90
CA GLY A 137 -1.69 15.02 9.50
C GLY A 137 -0.87 14.00 8.70
N ALA A 138 0.25 13.48 9.20
CA ALA A 138 1.07 12.49 8.47
C ALA A 138 1.61 11.33 9.34
N ARG A 139 0.87 10.91 10.37
CA ARG A 139 1.17 9.72 11.19
C ARG A 139 1.32 8.47 10.35
N HIS A 140 0.45 8.26 9.36
CA HIS A 140 0.48 7.05 8.52
C HIS A 140 1.72 6.93 7.62
N LEU A 141 2.42 8.05 7.38
CA LEU A 141 3.67 8.11 6.62
C LEU A 141 4.90 7.95 7.50
N ALA A 142 4.76 8.03 8.83
CA ALA A 142 5.87 7.91 9.76
C ALA A 142 6.62 6.58 9.57
N ALA A 143 7.93 6.61 9.80
CA ALA A 143 8.71 5.38 9.77
C ALA A 143 8.34 4.49 10.96
N HIS A 144 8.38 3.16 10.75
CA HIS A 144 8.35 2.22 11.88
C HIS A 144 9.49 2.54 12.87
N SER A 145 9.27 2.31 14.16
CA SER A 145 10.24 2.61 15.24
C SER A 145 11.61 1.95 15.03
N ASP A 146 11.61 0.71 14.53
CA ASP A 146 12.82 -0.02 14.12
C ASP A 146 13.49 0.47 12.82
N GLY A 147 12.87 1.41 12.10
CA GLY A 147 13.27 1.89 10.79
C GLY A 147 12.70 1.05 9.63
N ARG A 148 12.35 1.73 8.53
CA ARG A 148 11.65 1.15 7.36
C ARG A 148 12.32 -0.10 6.79
N GLY A 149 13.64 -0.05 6.58
CA GLY A 149 14.39 -1.15 5.97
C GLY A 149 14.58 -2.35 6.88
N LYS A 150 14.59 -2.17 8.21
CA LYS A 150 14.64 -3.28 9.17
C LYS A 150 13.26 -3.93 9.27
N HIS A 151 12.21 -3.11 9.39
CA HIS A 151 10.82 -3.55 9.38
C HIS A 151 10.48 -4.38 8.13
N TRP A 152 10.76 -3.85 6.94
CA TRP A 152 10.51 -4.54 5.68
C TRP A 152 11.21 -5.89 5.56
N ARG A 153 12.49 -5.97 5.95
CA ARG A 153 13.25 -7.23 5.92
C ARG A 153 12.66 -8.26 6.88
N ASN A 154 12.23 -7.82 8.07
CA ASN A 154 11.61 -8.69 9.06
C ASN A 154 10.26 -9.25 8.56
N PHE A 155 9.38 -8.38 8.05
CA PHE A 155 8.13 -8.79 7.42
C PHE A 155 8.36 -9.76 6.26
N SER A 156 9.27 -9.42 5.34
CA SER A 156 9.58 -10.25 4.17
C SER A 156 10.10 -11.63 4.57
N ALA A 157 10.94 -11.72 5.60
CA ALA A 157 11.47 -12.99 6.10
C ALA A 157 10.36 -13.88 6.69
N GLN A 158 9.44 -13.31 7.48
CA GLN A 158 8.31 -14.04 8.06
C GLN A 158 7.33 -14.49 6.98
N LEU A 159 7.01 -13.62 6.01
CA LEU A 159 6.14 -13.97 4.90
C LEU A 159 6.74 -15.09 4.02
N ASN A 160 8.05 -15.04 3.76
CA ASN A 160 8.74 -16.09 3.01
C ASN A 160 8.85 -17.43 3.77
N ALA A 161 8.64 -17.43 5.10
CA ALA A 161 8.67 -18.65 5.91
C ALA A 161 7.33 -19.42 5.89
N ILE A 162 6.27 -18.80 5.35
CA ILE A 162 4.99 -19.48 5.12
C ILE A 162 5.12 -20.33 3.86
N ASP A 163 4.76 -21.61 3.98
CA ASP A 163 4.75 -22.52 2.85
C ASP A 163 3.52 -22.29 1.98
N PHE A 164 3.74 -21.84 0.76
CA PHE A 164 2.70 -21.61 -0.24
C PHE A 164 2.94 -22.51 -1.43
N ASP A 165 1.93 -23.30 -1.80
CA ASP A 165 1.97 -24.08 -3.04
C ASP A 165 1.93 -23.17 -4.28
N ILE A 166 2.11 -23.76 -5.46
CA ILE A 166 2.19 -23.01 -6.71
C ILE A 166 0.92 -22.19 -6.99
N GLU A 167 -0.27 -22.71 -6.67
CA GLU A 167 -1.53 -22.03 -6.93
C GLU A 167 -1.77 -20.90 -5.93
N ALA A 168 -1.43 -21.11 -4.66
CA ALA A 168 -1.41 -20.08 -3.63
C ALA A 168 -0.49 -18.91 -4.00
N ARG A 169 0.72 -19.19 -4.50
CA ARG A 169 1.67 -18.15 -4.94
C ARG A 169 1.11 -17.35 -6.13
N LYS A 170 0.51 -18.01 -7.12
CA LYS A 170 -0.17 -17.34 -8.24
C LYS A 170 -1.32 -16.47 -7.75
N SER A 171 -2.12 -16.96 -6.80
CA SER A 171 -3.22 -16.21 -6.19
C SER A 171 -2.71 -14.97 -5.44
N ALA A 172 -1.62 -15.08 -4.69
CA ALA A 172 -0.97 -13.94 -4.05
C ALA A 172 -0.49 -12.89 -5.08
N VAL A 173 0.12 -13.32 -6.18
CA VAL A 173 0.54 -12.40 -7.26
C VAL A 173 -0.65 -11.73 -7.93
N LYS A 174 -1.74 -12.47 -8.18
CA LYS A 174 -3.00 -11.91 -8.69
C LYS A 174 -3.53 -10.84 -7.74
N GLY A 175 -3.61 -11.15 -6.45
CA GLY A 175 -4.05 -10.21 -5.41
C GLY A 175 -3.19 -8.94 -5.35
N ALA A 176 -1.87 -9.04 -5.48
CA ALA A 176 -1.00 -7.86 -5.50
C ALA A 176 -1.25 -6.96 -6.72
N ASN A 177 -1.46 -7.54 -7.91
CA ASN A 177 -1.82 -6.79 -9.11
C ASN A 177 -3.21 -6.14 -9.00
N GLU A 178 -4.18 -6.84 -8.40
CA GLU A 178 -5.50 -6.29 -8.10
C GLU A 178 -5.44 -5.13 -7.11
N ALA A 179 -4.59 -5.23 -6.08
CA ALA A 179 -4.36 -4.16 -5.10
C ALA A 179 -3.85 -2.88 -5.79
N PHE A 180 -2.83 -2.98 -6.64
CA PHE A 180 -2.33 -1.83 -7.40
C PHE A 180 -3.35 -1.29 -8.41
N THR A 181 -4.11 -2.18 -9.07
CA THR A 181 -5.17 -1.77 -10.00
C THR A 181 -6.29 -1.02 -9.28
N CYS A 182 -6.72 -1.52 -8.12
CA CYS A 182 -7.68 -0.86 -7.24
C CYS A 182 -7.16 0.52 -6.80
N TYR A 183 -5.91 0.59 -6.33
CA TYR A 183 -5.29 1.85 -5.90
C TYR A 183 -5.30 2.90 -7.03
N LYS A 184 -4.95 2.51 -8.26
CA LYS A 184 -5.02 3.40 -9.43
C LYS A 184 -6.46 3.86 -9.74
N LYS A 185 -7.44 2.97 -9.63
CA LYS A 185 -8.85 3.30 -9.86
C LYS A 185 -9.33 4.32 -8.82
N LEU A 186 -9.07 4.04 -7.54
CA LEU A 186 -9.40 4.95 -6.43
C LEU A 186 -8.77 6.33 -6.62
N LEU A 187 -7.48 6.37 -6.98
CA LEU A 187 -6.79 7.62 -7.23
C LEU A 187 -7.45 8.42 -8.34
N ARG A 188 -7.75 7.78 -9.49
CA ARG A 188 -8.45 8.46 -10.59
C ARG A 188 -9.81 8.97 -10.18
N THR A 189 -10.60 8.17 -9.46
CA THR A 189 -11.93 8.58 -9.00
C THR A 189 -11.86 9.79 -8.06
N ILE A 190 -10.96 9.77 -7.08
CA ILE A 190 -10.86 10.83 -6.06
C ILE A 190 -10.26 12.13 -6.62
N PHE A 191 -9.32 12.01 -7.56
CA PHE A 191 -8.71 13.17 -8.24
C PHE A 191 -9.41 13.53 -9.56
N GLU A 192 -10.55 12.92 -9.85
CA GLU A 192 -11.37 13.18 -11.05
C GLU A 192 -10.57 13.10 -12.37
N LEU A 193 -9.64 12.16 -12.44
CA LEU A 193 -8.81 11.95 -13.64
C LEU A 193 -9.59 11.19 -14.72
N PRO A 194 -9.30 11.47 -16.00
CA PRO A 194 -9.88 10.70 -17.10
C PRO A 194 -9.46 9.22 -17.02
N GLU A 195 -10.34 8.35 -17.52
CA GLU A 195 -9.98 6.96 -17.76
C GLU A 195 -8.78 6.90 -18.72
N PRO A 196 -7.86 5.93 -18.52
CA PRO A 196 -6.75 5.78 -19.44
C PRO A 196 -7.31 5.56 -20.85
N GLU A 197 -6.81 6.31 -21.83
CA GLU A 197 -7.10 6.02 -23.24
C GLU A 197 -6.75 4.55 -23.49
N GLU A 198 -7.73 3.74 -23.91
CA GLU A 198 -7.45 2.41 -24.43
C GLU A 198 -6.44 2.61 -25.55
N GLN A 199 -5.19 2.18 -25.33
CA GLN A 199 -4.23 2.09 -26.41
C GLN A 199 -4.83 1.10 -27.40
N ALA A 200 -5.32 1.63 -28.52
CA ALA A 200 -5.77 0.84 -29.65
C ALA A 200 -4.66 -0.16 -29.98
N ALA A 201 -4.98 -1.44 -29.81
CA ALA A 201 -4.13 -2.56 -30.16
C ALA A 201 -3.77 -2.56 -31.65
#